data_AF-A0A0N1LV92-F1
#
_entry.id   AF-A0A0N1LV92-F1
#
_cell.length_a   1.000
_cell.length_b   1.000
_cell.length_c   1.000
_cell.angle_alpha   90.00
_cell.angle_beta   90.00
_cell.angle_gamma   90.00
#
_symmetry.space_group_name_H-M   'P 1'
#
loop_
_entity.id
_entity.type
_entity.pdbx_description
1 polymer ?
#
loop_
_entity_poly.entity_id
_entity_poly.type
_entity_poly.pdbx_seq_one_letter_code
_entity_poly.pdbx_strand_id
1 'polypeptide(L)'
;MDKTILERAKSVGFSQLSLARAAGVHEQTISGLAADRRRGPVAASLRKVEAALSERERAVLADLLPRHFDAEMATIERLLIARGLRLTRGQADAA
;
A
#
# COMPACT_ATOMS: atom_id res chain seq x y z
N MET A 1 -2.12 -15.07 -11.71
CA MET A 1 -0.73 -15.30 -11.27
C MET A 1 -0.67 -14.90 -9.81
N ASP A 2 -0.77 -15.87 -8.91
CA ASP A 2 -0.78 -15.64 -7.45
C ASP A 2 0.57 -15.09 -7.03
N LYS A 3 0.67 -13.77 -6.83
CA LYS A 3 1.87 -13.16 -6.25
C LYS A 3 2.16 -13.85 -4.92
N THR A 4 3.37 -14.38 -4.76
CA THR A 4 3.77 -14.97 -3.48
C THR A 4 3.74 -13.87 -2.40
N ILE A 5 3.42 -14.20 -1.15
CA ILE A 5 3.37 -13.23 -0.03
C ILE A 5 4.65 -12.39 0.03
N LEU A 6 5.79 -13.00 -0.30
CA LEU A 6 7.10 -12.35 -0.35
C LEU A 6 7.23 -11.33 -1.51
N GLU A 7 6.68 -11.61 -2.68
CA GLU A 7 6.66 -10.63 -3.78
C GLU A 7 5.79 -9.42 -3.42
N ARG A 8 4.61 -9.67 -2.83
CA ARG A 8 3.73 -8.60 -2.35
C ARG A 8 4.43 -7.76 -1.27
N ALA A 9 5.09 -8.41 -0.31
CA ALA A 9 5.88 -7.73 0.72
C ALA A 9 6.98 -6.84 0.12
N LYS A 10 7.76 -7.36 -0.82
CA LYS A 10 8.80 -6.60 -1.52
C LYS A 10 8.24 -5.37 -2.22
N SER A 11 7.08 -5.50 -2.87
CA SER A 11 6.45 -4.39 -3.60
C SER A 11 6.06 -3.20 -2.71
N VAL A 12 5.87 -3.45 -1.41
CA VAL A 12 5.55 -2.40 -0.42
C VAL A 12 6.68 -2.10 0.57
N GLY A 13 7.90 -2.55 0.23
CA GLY A 13 9.12 -2.26 0.97
C GLY A 13 9.32 -3.08 2.24
N PHE A 14 8.62 -4.21 2.39
CA PHE A 14 8.89 -5.15 3.47
C PHE A 14 9.97 -6.16 3.09
N SER A 15 10.92 -6.35 4.01
CA SER A 15 11.73 -7.55 4.07
C SER A 15 10.94 -8.65 4.79
N GLN A 16 11.40 -9.90 4.70
CA GLN A 16 10.77 -11.00 5.41
C GLN A 16 10.71 -10.78 6.93
N LEU A 17 11.82 -10.31 7.51
CA LEU A 17 11.91 -9.99 8.93
C LEU A 17 10.97 -8.85 9.33
N SER A 18 10.87 -7.77 8.54
CA SER A 18 9.98 -6.67 8.88
C SER A 18 8.51 -7.05 8.74
N LEU A 19 8.16 -7.89 7.77
CA LEU A 19 6.82 -8.45 7.65
C LEU A 19 6.46 -9.33 8.85
N ALA A 20 7.37 -10.20 9.29
CA ALA A 20 7.16 -11.06 10.45
C ALA A 20 6.88 -10.24 11.72
N ARG A 21 7.68 -9.18 11.94
CA ARG A 21 7.48 -8.23 13.04
C ARG A 21 6.14 -7.50 12.94
N ALA A 22 5.79 -6.98 11.76
CA ALA A 22 4.54 -6.26 11.55
C ALA A 22 3.31 -7.16 11.76
N ALA A 23 3.40 -8.44 11.42
CA ALA A 23 2.33 -9.41 11.61
C ALA A 23 2.33 -10.08 13.01
N GLY A 24 3.32 -9.81 13.86
CA GLY A 24 3.44 -10.44 15.17
C GLY A 24 3.60 -11.97 15.10
N VAL A 25 4.38 -12.44 14.14
CA VAL A 25 4.66 -13.87 13.90
C VAL A 25 6.17 -14.14 13.84
N HIS A 26 6.58 -15.39 14.00
CA HIS A 26 7.99 -15.77 13.86
C HIS A 26 8.41 -15.74 12.38
N GLU A 27 9.68 -15.43 12.11
CA GLU A 27 10.18 -15.29 10.72
C GLU A 27 10.04 -16.58 9.91
N GLN A 28 10.27 -17.74 10.55
CA GLN A 28 10.07 -19.06 9.95
C GLN A 28 8.62 -19.30 9.52
N THR A 29 7.64 -18.67 10.19
CA THR A 29 6.23 -18.76 9.80
C THR A 29 6.00 -18.13 8.43
N ILE A 30 6.72 -17.05 8.10
CA ILE A 30 6.63 -16.42 6.77
C ILE A 30 7.19 -17.36 5.68
N SER A 31 8.34 -18.01 5.93
CA SER A 31 8.89 -19.02 5.02
C SER A 31 7.92 -20.20 4.82
N GLY A 32 7.32 -20.68 5.91
CA GLY A 32 6.35 -21.79 5.87
C GLY A 32 5.05 -21.43 5.14
N LEU A 33 4.56 -20.20 5.30
CA LEU A 33 3.37 -19.68 4.60
C LEU A 33 3.59 -19.53 3.10
N ALA A 34 4.82 -19.23 2.67
CA ALA A 34 5.19 -19.20 1.26
C ALA A 34 5.19 -20.61 0.63
N ALA A 35 5.42 -21.65 1.44
CA ALA A 35 5.57 -23.03 0.98
C ALA A 35 4.27 -23.85 1.02
N ASP A 36 3.35 -23.62 1.97
CA ASP A 36 2.12 -24.42 2.07
C ASP A 36 0.96 -23.67 2.75
N ARG A 37 -0.12 -23.39 2.00
CA ARG A 37 -1.24 -22.51 2.44
C ARG A 37 -2.36 -23.23 3.22
N ARG A 38 -2.30 -24.55 3.46
CA ARG A 38 -3.54 -25.35 3.68
C ARG A 38 -3.77 -26.05 5.03
N ARG A 39 -2.98 -25.84 6.09
CA ARG A 39 -3.25 -26.51 7.40
C ARG A 39 -3.54 -25.55 8.56
N GLY A 40 -4.78 -25.54 9.04
CA GLY A 40 -5.25 -25.03 10.35
C GLY A 40 -4.53 -23.81 10.94
N PRO A 41 -3.48 -23.98 11.80
CA PRO A 41 -2.72 -22.89 12.42
C PRO A 41 -2.16 -21.87 11.41
N VAL A 42 -1.91 -22.33 10.17
CA VAL A 42 -1.45 -21.53 9.03
C VAL A 42 -2.46 -20.45 8.66
N ALA A 43 -3.77 -20.69 8.77
CA ALA A 43 -4.80 -19.72 8.39
C ALA A 43 -4.88 -18.50 9.32
N ALA A 44 -4.58 -18.67 10.62
CA ALA A 44 -4.52 -17.56 11.56
C ALA A 44 -3.30 -16.68 11.30
N SER A 45 -2.12 -17.30 11.12
CA SER A 45 -0.88 -16.60 10.77
C SER A 45 -1.00 -15.91 9.41
N LEU A 46 -1.63 -16.56 8.42
CA LEU A 46 -1.89 -15.98 7.12
C LEU A 46 -2.72 -14.69 7.23
N ARG A 47 -3.82 -14.71 7.99
CA ARG A 47 -4.65 -13.52 8.21
C ARG A 47 -3.90 -12.36 8.84
N LYS A 48 -3.02 -12.64 9.81
CA LYS A 48 -2.16 -11.60 10.42
C LYS A 48 -1.20 -10.99 9.39
N VAL A 49 -0.58 -11.84 8.57
CA VAL A 49 0.34 -11.41 7.52
C VAL A 49 -0.37 -10.61 6.43
N GLU A 50 -1.55 -11.04 6.00
CA GLU A 50 -2.38 -10.32 5.03
C GLU A 50 -2.86 -8.97 5.57
N ALA A 51 -3.24 -8.91 6.85
CA ALA A 51 -3.61 -7.66 7.49
C ALA A 51 -2.43 -6.67 7.53
N ALA A 52 -1.23 -7.12 7.91
CA ALA A 52 -0.03 -6.29 7.93
C ALA A 52 0.35 -5.78 6.54
N LEU A 53 0.22 -6.62 5.50
CA LEU A 53 0.46 -6.20 4.11
C LEU A 53 -0.56 -5.16 3.64
N SER A 54 -1.84 -5.41 3.89
CA SER A 54 -2.92 -4.51 3.45
C SER A 54 -2.81 -3.15 4.14
N GLU A 55 -2.43 -3.13 5.42
CA GLU A 55 -2.17 -1.88 6.14
C GLU A 55 -0.99 -1.11 5.54
N ARG A 56 0.11 -1.80 5.23
CA ARG A 56 1.27 -1.18 4.60
C ARG A 56 0.94 -0.65 3.21
N GLU A 57 0.19 -1.39 2.41
CA GLU A 57 -0.29 -0.95 1.10
C GLU A 57 -1.13 0.32 1.20
N ARG A 58 -2.06 0.37 2.16
CA ARG A 58 -2.85 1.59 2.41
C ARG A 58 -1.98 2.77 2.80
N ALA A 59 -0.98 2.57 3.65
CA ALA A 59 -0.05 3.63 4.04
C ALA A 59 0.78 4.13 2.85
N VAL A 60 1.25 3.23 1.97
CA VAL A 60 1.98 3.61 0.75
C VAL A 60 1.07 4.38 -0.20
N LEU A 61 -0.17 3.93 -0.41
CA LEU A 61 -1.14 4.65 -1.25
C LEU A 61 -1.49 6.02 -0.67
N ALA A 62 -1.68 6.13 0.64
CA ALA A 62 -1.95 7.40 1.31
C ALA A 62 -0.80 8.41 1.16
N ASP A 63 0.45 7.94 1.05
CA ASP A 63 1.61 8.81 0.79
C ASP A 63 1.77 9.17 -0.70
N LEU A 64 1.54 8.21 -1.60
CA LEU A 64 1.78 8.39 -3.04
C LEU A 64 0.65 9.12 -3.76
N LEU A 65 -0.61 8.85 -3.39
CA LEU A 65 -1.76 9.40 -4.10
C LEU A 65 -1.79 10.94 -4.04
N PRO A 66 -1.67 11.60 -2.87
CA PRO A 66 -1.68 13.06 -2.82
C PRO A 66 -0.57 13.66 -3.68
N ARG A 67 0.66 13.12 -3.61
CA ARG A 67 1.80 13.61 -4.38
C ARG A 67 1.56 13.52 -5.89
N HIS A 68 0.98 12.41 -6.36
CA HIS A 68 0.68 12.25 -7.78
C HIS A 68 -0.48 13.14 -8.22
N PHE A 69 -1.57 13.18 -7.46
CA PHE A 69 -2.71 14.04 -7.77
C PHE A 69 -2.33 15.52 -7.75
N ASP A 70 -1.54 15.97 -6.77
CA ASP A 70 -1.08 17.34 -6.68
C ASP A 70 -0.20 17.72 -7.88
N ALA A 71 0.68 16.81 -8.32
CA ALA A 71 1.55 17.04 -9.48
C ALA A 71 0.76 17.12 -10.80
N GLU A 72 -0.23 16.25 -10.99
CA GLU A 72 -1.11 16.29 -12.15
C GLU A 72 -2.00 17.54 -12.14
N MET A 73 -2.58 17.87 -10.98
CA MET A 73 -3.38 19.08 -10.81
C MET A 73 -2.57 20.34 -11.09
N ALA A 74 -1.35 20.46 -10.58
CA ALA A 74 -0.45 21.58 -10.90
C ALA A 74 -0.14 21.67 -12.40
N THR A 75 -0.10 20.54 -13.11
CA THR A 75 0.09 20.52 -14.56
C THR A 75 -1.15 20.99 -15.31
N ILE A 76 -2.32 20.52 -14.91
CA ILE A 76 -3.61 20.98 -15.45
C ILE A 76 -3.79 22.49 -15.21
N GLU A 77 -3.52 22.97 -14.00
CA GLU A 77 -3.62 24.40 -13.66
C GLU A 77 -2.74 25.26 -14.56
N ARG A 78 -1.47 24.85 -14.77
CA ARG A 78 -0.56 25.55 -15.69
C ARG A 78 -1.10 25.60 -17.12
N LEU A 79 -1.66 24.51 -17.64
CA LEU A 79 -2.24 24.46 -18.98
C LEU A 79 -3.46 25.38 -19.13
N LEU A 80 -4.32 25.44 -18.11
CA LEU A 80 -5.50 26.31 -18.12
C LEU A 80 -5.10 27.80 -18.04
N ILE A 81 -4.13 28.14 -17.18
CA ILE A 81 -3.58 29.50 -17.09
C ILE A 81 -2.93 29.92 -18.41
N ALA A 82 -2.17 29.04 -19.06
CA ALA A 82 -1.55 29.32 -20.36
C ALA A 82 -2.59 29.60 -21.46
N ARG A 83 -3.82 29.12 -21.30
CA ARG A 83 -4.97 29.45 -22.17
C ARG A 83 -5.76 30.69 -21.74
N GLY A 84 -5.29 31.41 -20.72
CA GLY A 84 -5.90 32.65 -20.24
C GLY A 84 -7.05 32.46 -19.25
N LEU A 85 -7.26 31.24 -18.73
CA LEU A 85 -8.31 30.95 -17.76
C LEU A 85 -7.84 31.33 -16.35
N ARG A 86 -8.72 31.96 -15.56
CA ARG A 86 -8.52 32.19 -14.12
C ARG A 86 -9.07 31.02 -13.33
N LEU A 87 -8.29 30.50 -12.39
CA LEU A 87 -8.65 29.36 -11.57
C LEU A 87 -8.93 29.80 -10.13
N THR A 88 -9.95 29.22 -9.52
CA THR A 88 -10.24 29.34 -8.09
C THR A 88 -10.36 27.93 -7.52
N ARG A 89 -9.51 27.57 -6.56
CA ARG A 89 -9.67 26.32 -5.83
C ARG A 89 -10.85 26.49 -4.87
N GLY A 90 -11.95 25.80 -5.13
CA GLY A 90 -13.02 25.69 -4.15
C GLY A 90 -12.49 24.95 -2.92
N GLN A 91 -12.57 25.58 -1.74
CA GLN A 91 -12.46 24.82 -0.51
C GLN A 91 -13.69 23.92 -0.45
N ALA A 92 -13.49 22.60 -0.45
CA ALA A 92 -14.57 21.70 -0.08
C ALA A 92 -14.84 21.95 1.40
N ASP A 93 -15.95 22.62 1.70
CA ASP A 93 -16.44 22.75 3.08
C ASP A 93 -16.56 21.35 3.65
N ALA A 94 -15.76 21.07 4.68
CA ALA A 94 -15.85 19.84 5.45
C ALA A 94 -17.16 19.91 6.26
N ALA A 95 -18.23 19.36 5.69
CA ALA A 95 -19.50 19.10 6.36
C ALA A 95 -19.51 17.71 7.01
#